data_AF-A0A848M117-F1
#
_entry.id   AF-A0A848M117-F1
#
_cell.length_a   1.000
_cell.length_b   1.000
_cell.length_c   1.000
_cell.angle_alpha   90.00
_cell.angle_beta   90.00
_cell.angle_gamma   90.00
#
_symmetry.space_group_name_H-M   'P 1'
#
loop_
_entity.id
_entity.type
_entity.pdbx_description
1 polymer ?
#
loop_
_entity_poly.entity_id
_entity_poly.type
_entity_poly.pdbx_seq_one_letter_code
_entity_poly.pdbx_strand_id
1 'polypeptide(L)'
;MASSDAPAASPEDTALLRALLWAVKPAPEEVRAIAIEDVALLGDARGLDALATLMWDPNPRIQQAALRAVALFQHPRAEEILGNVVRHPRMADALKIQALNGLVFQRTVTARRTVQDAAVDARLTAPVQNAARTVASQWEAPPAATR
;
A
#
# COMPACT_ATOMS: atom_id res chain seq x y z
N MET A 1 -27.66 -4.54 15.78
CA MET A 1 -26.67 -5.63 15.69
C MET A 1 -26.72 -6.16 14.27
N ALA A 2 -25.99 -5.53 13.35
CA ALA A 2 -25.87 -6.01 11.99
C ALA A 2 -24.69 -7.00 11.98
N SER A 3 -24.99 -8.28 11.81
CA SER A 3 -24.00 -9.32 11.62
C SER A 3 -23.19 -9.00 10.37
N SER A 4 -21.93 -8.64 10.58
CA SER A 4 -20.91 -8.53 9.54
C SER A 4 -20.46 -9.94 9.16
N ASP A 5 -21.32 -10.72 8.51
CA ASP A 5 -20.90 -11.94 7.83
C ASP A 5 -20.49 -11.55 6.41
N ALA A 6 -19.27 -11.02 6.28
CA ALA A 6 -18.55 -11.20 5.04
C ALA A 6 -18.38 -12.72 4.86
N PRO A 7 -18.66 -13.29 3.67
CA PRO A 7 -18.48 -14.73 3.48
C PRO A 7 -17.05 -15.11 3.85
N ALA A 8 -16.90 -16.03 4.80
CA ALA A 8 -15.59 -16.56 5.16
C ALA A 8 -14.91 -17.05 3.87
N ALA A 9 -13.67 -16.59 3.64
CA ALA A 9 -12.91 -16.95 2.44
C ALA A 9 -12.91 -18.47 2.25
N SER A 10 -13.10 -18.92 1.00
CA SER A 10 -13.23 -20.35 0.75
C SER A 10 -11.95 -21.10 1.16
N PRO A 11 -12.03 -22.41 1.46
CA PRO A 11 -10.84 -23.22 1.68
C PRO A 11 -9.84 -23.14 0.52
N GLU A 12 -10.34 -22.98 -0.71
CA GLU A 12 -9.56 -22.81 -1.94
C GLU A 12 -8.83 -21.47 -1.96
N ASP A 13 -9.50 -20.35 -1.68
CA ASP A 13 -8.87 -19.02 -1.58
C ASP A 13 -7.81 -18.98 -0.48
N THR A 14 -8.08 -19.65 0.63
CA THR A 14 -7.13 -19.77 1.74
C THR A 14 -5.90 -20.60 1.34
N ALA A 15 -6.08 -21.67 0.56
CA ALA A 15 -4.98 -22.46 0.04
C ALA A 15 -4.18 -21.69 -1.02
N LEU A 16 -4.85 -20.97 -1.91
CA LEU A 16 -4.25 -20.11 -2.91
C LEU A 16 -3.41 -19.00 -2.26
N LEU A 17 -3.96 -18.29 -1.28
CA LEU A 17 -3.21 -17.28 -0.53
C LEU A 17 -1.94 -17.89 0.08
N ARG A 18 -2.03 -19.05 0.75
CA ARG A 18 -0.85 -19.70 1.32
C ARG A 18 0.21 -20.03 0.28
N ALA A 19 -0.18 -20.50 -0.90
CA ALA A 19 0.74 -20.82 -1.99
C ALA A 19 1.44 -19.56 -2.51
N LEU A 20 0.70 -18.47 -2.72
CA LEU A 20 1.26 -17.18 -3.15
C LEU A 20 2.20 -16.58 -2.09
N LEU A 21 1.80 -16.62 -0.81
CA LEU A 21 2.62 -16.17 0.31
C LEU A 21 3.90 -17.01 0.49
N TRP A 22 3.88 -18.26 0.07
CA TRP A 22 5.09 -19.07 0.03
C TRP A 22 6.01 -18.61 -1.12
N ALA A 23 5.47 -18.32 -2.30
CA ALA A 23 6.25 -17.94 -3.48
C ALA A 23 6.97 -16.58 -3.38
N VAL A 24 6.54 -15.66 -2.49
CA VAL A 24 7.14 -14.32 -2.38
C VAL A 24 8.54 -14.27 -1.76
N LYS A 25 9.10 -15.37 -1.19
CA LYS A 25 10.40 -15.33 -0.48
C LYS A 25 11.49 -16.31 -0.93
N PRO A 26 11.25 -17.58 -1.31
CA PRO A 26 12.31 -18.44 -1.81
C PRO A 26 12.24 -18.64 -3.35
N ALA A 27 11.99 -17.58 -4.12
CA ALA A 27 11.85 -17.67 -5.58
C ALA A 27 12.71 -16.63 -6.33
N PRO A 28 12.97 -16.80 -7.64
CA PRO A 28 13.57 -15.77 -8.49
C PRO A 28 12.78 -14.46 -8.48
N GLU A 29 13.43 -13.33 -8.76
CA GLU A 29 12.84 -11.99 -8.75
C GLU A 29 11.49 -11.94 -9.49
N GLU A 30 11.45 -12.49 -10.69
CA GLU A 30 10.28 -12.48 -11.57
C GLU A 30 9.10 -13.23 -10.95
N VAL A 31 9.36 -14.40 -10.36
CA VAL A 31 8.34 -15.21 -9.69
C VAL A 31 7.82 -14.50 -8.45
N ARG A 32 8.70 -13.84 -7.70
CA ARG A 32 8.31 -13.06 -6.52
C ARG A 32 7.44 -11.87 -6.90
N ALA A 33 7.78 -11.16 -7.96
CA ALA A 33 7.00 -10.03 -8.46
C ALA A 33 5.59 -10.47 -8.89
N ILE A 34 5.49 -11.56 -9.64
CA ILE A 34 4.19 -12.15 -10.04
C ILE A 34 3.39 -12.56 -8.79
N ALA A 35 4.00 -13.26 -7.84
CA ALA A 35 3.31 -13.67 -6.62
C ALA A 35 2.79 -12.47 -5.80
N ILE A 36 3.52 -11.36 -5.76
CA ILE A 36 3.06 -10.11 -5.10
C ILE A 36 1.83 -9.53 -5.81
N GLU A 37 1.84 -9.51 -7.14
CA GLU A 37 0.72 -9.03 -7.96
C GLU A 37 -0.51 -9.93 -7.77
N ASP A 38 -0.33 -11.24 -7.78
CA ASP A 38 -1.39 -12.22 -7.56
C ASP A 38 -2.00 -12.11 -6.15
N VAL A 39 -1.19 -11.83 -5.11
CA VAL A 39 -1.72 -11.55 -3.76
C VAL A 39 -2.62 -10.31 -3.78
N ALA A 40 -2.24 -9.26 -4.52
CA ALA A 40 -3.05 -8.06 -4.64
C ALA A 40 -4.36 -8.32 -5.41
N LEU A 41 -4.30 -9.10 -6.49
CA LEU A 41 -5.46 -9.50 -7.29
C LEU A 41 -6.43 -10.37 -6.49
N LEU A 42 -5.91 -11.26 -5.63
CA LEU A 42 -6.74 -12.07 -4.73
C LEU A 42 -7.52 -11.19 -3.75
N GLY A 43 -7.00 -10.01 -3.39
CA GLY A 43 -7.70 -9.04 -2.53
C GLY A 43 -7.86 -9.47 -1.07
N ASP A 44 -7.22 -10.57 -0.67
CA ASP A 44 -7.29 -11.08 0.70
C ASP A 44 -6.34 -10.32 1.62
N ALA A 45 -6.93 -9.49 2.49
CA ALA A 45 -6.20 -8.64 3.44
C ALA A 45 -5.28 -9.42 4.40
N ARG A 46 -5.46 -10.73 4.57
CA ARG A 46 -4.53 -11.59 5.34
C ARG A 46 -3.12 -11.60 4.74
N GLY A 47 -2.95 -11.24 3.47
CA GLY A 47 -1.64 -11.10 2.82
C GLY A 47 -0.88 -9.80 3.15
N LEU A 48 -1.53 -8.80 3.76
CA LEU A 48 -0.95 -7.46 3.94
C LEU A 48 0.32 -7.47 4.80
N ASP A 49 0.37 -8.25 5.87
CA ASP A 49 1.55 -8.32 6.73
C ASP A 49 2.74 -8.95 6.00
N ALA A 50 2.50 -9.96 5.17
CA ALA A 50 3.54 -10.56 4.34
C ALA A 50 4.08 -9.53 3.33
N LEU A 51 3.21 -8.80 2.64
CA LEU A 51 3.60 -7.70 1.75
C LEU A 51 4.39 -6.60 2.48
N ALA A 52 4.00 -6.25 3.70
CA ALA A 52 4.71 -5.25 4.50
C ALA A 52 6.16 -5.67 4.81
N THR A 53 6.43 -6.97 5.00
CA THR A 53 7.81 -7.43 5.20
C THR A 53 8.71 -7.23 3.98
N LEU A 54 8.13 -7.18 2.78
CA LEU A 54 8.87 -7.00 1.52
C LEU A 54 9.35 -5.55 1.30
N MET A 55 8.94 -4.61 2.17
CA MET A 55 9.50 -3.25 2.19
C MET A 55 11.00 -3.24 2.51
N TRP A 56 11.48 -4.32 3.11
CA TRP A 56 12.87 -4.52 3.52
C TRP A 56 13.63 -5.48 2.60
N ASP A 57 13.04 -5.84 1.46
CA ASP A 57 13.71 -6.70 0.50
C ASP A 57 15.00 -6.05 -0.04
N PRO A 58 16.10 -6.79 -0.26
CA PRO A 58 17.28 -6.21 -0.88
C PRO A 58 17.05 -5.70 -2.30
N ASN A 59 16.01 -6.17 -3.00
CA ASN A 59 15.69 -5.75 -4.36
C ASN A 59 14.68 -4.57 -4.36
N PRO A 60 15.07 -3.38 -4.86
CA PRO A 60 14.17 -2.22 -4.93
C PRO A 60 12.89 -2.46 -5.75
N ARG A 61 12.94 -3.31 -6.77
CA ARG A 61 11.74 -3.64 -7.58
C ARG A 61 10.71 -4.40 -6.76
N ILE A 62 11.16 -5.27 -5.87
CA ILE A 62 10.28 -6.02 -4.97
C ILE A 62 9.66 -5.11 -3.91
N GLN A 63 10.44 -4.18 -3.34
CA GLN A 63 9.92 -3.16 -2.44
C GLN A 63 8.79 -2.36 -3.11
N GLN A 64 9.04 -1.89 -4.34
CA GLN A 64 8.04 -1.13 -5.11
C GLN A 64 6.81 -1.98 -5.45
N ALA A 65 6.98 -3.22 -5.90
CA ALA A 65 5.87 -4.12 -6.22
C ALA A 65 4.99 -4.36 -4.99
N ALA A 66 5.60 -4.67 -3.84
CA ALA A 66 4.87 -4.90 -2.61
C ALA A 66 4.12 -3.66 -2.11
N LEU A 67 4.71 -2.47 -2.26
CA LEU A 67 4.06 -1.23 -1.84
C LEU A 67 2.92 -0.84 -2.78
N ARG A 68 3.04 -1.12 -4.09
CA ARG A 68 1.92 -0.99 -5.04
C ARG A 68 0.80 -1.95 -4.68
N ALA A 69 1.14 -3.21 -4.39
CA ALA A 69 0.17 -4.23 -3.97
C ALA A 69 -0.61 -3.77 -2.74
N VAL A 70 0.08 -3.32 -1.69
CA VAL A 70 -0.56 -2.77 -0.47
C VAL A 70 -1.52 -1.63 -0.80
N ALA A 71 -1.15 -0.71 -1.69
CA ALA A 71 -2.00 0.42 -2.05
C ALA A 71 -3.33 0.03 -2.74
N LEU A 72 -3.43 -1.16 -3.32
CA LEU A 72 -4.65 -1.66 -3.95
C LEU A 72 -5.71 -2.13 -2.94
N PHE A 73 -5.33 -2.40 -1.70
CA PHE A 73 -6.27 -2.79 -0.65
C PHE A 73 -6.90 -1.54 -0.03
N GLN A 74 -8.22 -1.39 -0.15
CA GLN A 74 -8.99 -0.41 0.62
C GLN A 74 -9.28 -0.97 2.02
N HIS A 75 -8.24 -1.08 2.83
CA HIS A 75 -8.29 -1.76 4.14
C HIS A 75 -7.51 -0.95 5.20
N PRO A 76 -8.01 -0.84 6.45
CA PRO A 76 -7.33 -0.06 7.50
C PRO A 76 -5.86 -0.43 7.71
N ARG A 77 -5.54 -1.73 7.64
CA ARG A 77 -4.16 -2.23 7.74
C ARG A 77 -3.27 -1.76 6.58
N ALA A 78 -3.81 -1.66 5.37
CA ALA A 78 -3.06 -1.17 4.22
C ALA A 78 -2.73 0.32 4.37
N GLU A 79 -3.72 1.12 4.78
CA GLU A 79 -3.51 2.53 5.13
C GLU A 79 -2.45 2.71 6.22
N GLU A 80 -2.50 1.88 7.26
CA GLU A 80 -1.50 1.90 8.34
C GLU A 80 -0.09 1.63 7.79
N ILE A 81 0.08 0.61 6.94
CA ILE A 81 1.35 0.27 6.31
C ILE A 81 1.87 1.46 5.47
N LEU A 82 1.03 2.05 4.62
CA LEU A 82 1.40 3.19 3.79
C LEU A 82 1.84 4.38 4.66
N GLY A 83 1.06 4.73 5.68
CA GLY A 83 1.41 5.81 6.61
C GLY A 83 2.71 5.55 7.37
N ASN A 84 2.97 4.29 7.74
CA ASN A 84 4.21 3.89 8.39
C ASN A 84 5.41 4.05 7.45
N VAL A 85 5.28 3.70 6.17
CA VAL A 85 6.34 3.93 5.17
C VAL A 85 6.66 5.42 5.04
N VAL A 86 5.65 6.29 4.93
CA VAL A 86 5.83 7.76 4.84
C VAL A 86 6.62 8.30 6.03
N ARG A 87 6.25 7.89 7.25
CA ARG A 87 6.85 8.37 8.52
C ARG A 87 8.20 7.72 8.86
N HIS A 88 8.58 6.63 8.17
CA HIS A 88 9.75 5.87 8.58
C HIS A 88 11.06 6.63 8.27
N PRO A 89 11.95 6.81 9.27
CA PRO A 89 13.14 7.67 9.12
C PRO A 89 14.15 7.14 8.10
N ARG A 90 14.22 5.81 7.92
CA ARG A 90 15.19 5.15 7.02
C ARG A 90 14.63 4.68 5.69
N MET A 91 13.33 4.89 5.43
CA MET A 91 12.78 4.50 4.12
C MET A 91 13.26 5.46 3.04
N ALA A 92 13.56 4.93 1.86
CA ALA A 92 13.95 5.74 0.71
C ALA A 92 12.81 6.67 0.28
N ASP A 93 13.16 7.87 -0.18
CA ASP A 93 12.18 8.88 -0.63
C ASP A 93 11.25 8.34 -1.73
N ALA A 94 11.77 7.50 -2.63
CA ALA A 94 10.96 6.85 -3.67
C ALA A 94 9.81 6.02 -3.08
N LEU A 95 10.05 5.27 -2.00
CA LEU A 95 9.00 4.50 -1.32
C LEU A 95 8.04 5.42 -0.57
N LYS A 96 8.52 6.47 0.07
CA LYS A 96 7.65 7.47 0.73
C LYS A 96 6.71 8.13 -0.26
N ILE A 97 7.23 8.57 -1.41
CA ILE A 97 6.46 9.18 -2.50
C ILE A 97 5.44 8.19 -3.05
N GLN A 98 5.85 6.94 -3.27
CA GLN A 98 4.93 5.90 -3.72
C GLN A 98 3.82 5.61 -2.69
N ALA A 99 4.14 5.60 -1.40
CA ALA A 99 3.16 5.42 -0.33
C ALA A 99 2.16 6.60 -0.26
N LEU A 100 2.65 7.84 -0.43
CA LEU A 100 1.79 9.02 -0.55
C LEU A 100 0.82 8.89 -1.72
N ASN A 101 1.30 8.46 -2.89
CA ASN A 101 0.44 8.19 -4.04
C ASN A 101 -0.58 7.07 -3.75
N GLY A 102 -0.21 6.06 -2.95
CA GLY A 102 -1.12 5.00 -2.53
C GLY A 102 -2.22 5.48 -1.58
N LEU A 103 -1.93 6.44 -0.70
CA LEU A 103 -2.89 6.97 0.28
C LEU A 103 -4.09 7.65 -0.38
N VAL A 104 -3.97 8.13 -1.62
CA VAL A 104 -5.10 8.73 -2.35
C VAL A 104 -6.25 7.74 -2.55
N PHE A 105 -5.93 6.44 -2.70
CA PHE A 105 -6.91 5.38 -2.97
C PHE A 105 -7.65 4.89 -1.73
N GLN A 106 -7.13 5.16 -0.52
CA GLN A 106 -7.74 4.73 0.73
C GLN A 106 -9.02 5.52 1.06
N ARG A 107 -9.15 6.75 0.55
CA ARG A 107 -10.36 7.59 0.64
C ARG A 107 -10.88 7.83 2.07
N THR A 108 -10.02 7.72 3.08
CA THR A 108 -10.36 8.00 4.48
C THR A 108 -9.89 9.39 4.91
N VAL A 109 -10.50 9.94 5.97
CA VAL A 109 -10.06 11.20 6.58
C VAL A 109 -8.64 11.07 7.18
N THR A 110 -8.30 9.89 7.68
CA THR A 110 -7.00 9.58 8.28
C THR A 110 -5.88 9.50 7.23
N ALA A 111 -6.14 8.93 6.05
CA ALA A 111 -5.21 8.98 4.92
C ALA A 111 -4.98 10.43 4.46
N ARG A 112 -6.06 11.23 4.39
CA ARG A 112 -5.98 12.65 4.07
C ARG A 112 -5.08 13.43 5.03
N ARG A 113 -5.31 13.25 6.33
CA ARG A 113 -4.49 13.86 7.36
C ARG A 113 -3.03 13.43 7.25
N THR A 114 -2.75 12.15 7.03
CA THR A 114 -1.37 11.64 6.88
C THR A 114 -0.62 12.34 5.73
N VAL A 115 -1.28 12.55 4.59
CA VAL A 115 -0.69 13.28 3.45
C VAL A 115 -0.50 14.77 3.77
N GLN A 116 -1.47 15.42 4.42
CA GLN A 116 -1.36 16.83 4.83
C GLN A 116 -0.22 17.05 5.83
N ASP A 117 -0.09 16.16 6.83
CA ASP A 117 0.99 16.22 7.80
C ASP A 117 2.36 16.06 7.12
N ALA A 118 2.47 15.13 6.15
CA ALA A 118 3.70 14.92 5.39
C ALA A 118 4.11 16.12 4.52
N ALA A 119 3.16 16.96 4.08
CA ALA A 119 3.43 18.15 3.29
C ALA A 119 4.17 19.26 4.06
N VAL A 120 4.07 19.23 5.40
CA VAL A 120 4.64 20.24 6.31
C VAL A 120 5.65 19.67 7.30
N ASP A 121 5.88 18.36 7.33
CA ASP A 121 6.85 17.74 8.23
C ASP A 121 8.29 18.08 7.81
N ALA A 122 8.95 18.93 8.60
CA ALA A 122 10.33 19.36 8.40
C ALA A 122 11.37 18.22 8.48
N ARG A 123 10.98 17.03 8.99
CA ARG A 123 11.84 15.84 8.98
C ARG A 123 11.88 15.14 7.62
N LEU A 124 10.90 15.41 6.76
CA LEU A 124 10.84 14.86 5.40
C LEU A 124 11.60 15.74 4.43
N THR A 125 12.17 15.14 3.40
CA THR A 125 12.91 15.85 2.35
C THR A 125 11.96 16.67 1.49
N ALA A 126 12.47 17.71 0.83
CA ALA A 126 11.67 18.56 -0.06
C ALA A 126 10.94 17.75 -1.17
N PRO A 127 11.55 16.74 -1.83
CA PRO A 127 10.82 15.88 -2.78
C PRO A 127 9.60 15.19 -2.18
N VAL A 128 9.71 14.65 -0.96
CA VAL A 128 8.60 13.96 -0.29
C VAL A 128 7.49 14.95 0.10
N GLN A 129 7.86 16.11 0.65
CA GLN A 129 6.89 17.15 0.97
C GLN A 129 6.18 17.68 -0.28
N ASN A 130 6.90 17.88 -1.40
CA ASN A 130 6.33 18.30 -2.68
C ASN A 130 5.33 17.27 -3.19
N ALA A 131 5.68 15.99 -3.16
CA ALA A 131 4.78 14.90 -3.54
C ALA A 131 3.52 14.89 -2.66
N ALA A 132 3.68 15.08 -1.34
CA ALA A 132 2.56 15.14 -0.42
C ALA A 132 1.60 16.29 -0.75
N ARG A 133 2.11 17.48 -1.10
CA ARG A 133 1.27 18.62 -1.54
C ARG A 133 0.53 18.29 -2.85
N THR A 134 1.21 17.67 -3.81
CA THR A 134 0.60 17.24 -5.06
C THR A 134 -0.53 16.24 -4.80
N VAL A 135 -0.33 15.25 -3.94
CA VAL A 135 -1.39 14.29 -3.57
C VAL A 135 -2.53 14.99 -2.83
N ALA A 136 -2.23 15.90 -1.90
CA ALA A 136 -3.25 16.66 -1.17
C ALA A 136 -4.19 17.44 -2.11
N SER A 137 -3.64 18.09 -3.15
CA SER A 137 -4.44 18.83 -4.13
C SER A 137 -5.43 17.96 -4.92
N GLN A 138 -5.19 16.65 -5.03
CA GLN A 138 -6.10 15.75 -5.75
C GLN A 138 -7.45 15.57 -5.04
N TRP A 139 -7.51 15.81 -3.72
CA TRP A 139 -8.77 15.77 -2.97
C TRP A 139 -9.50 17.11 -2.95
N GLU A 140 -8.81 18.21 -3.27
CA GLU A 140 -9.39 19.56 -3.37
C GLU A 140 -10.01 19.80 -4.75
N ALA A 141 -9.58 19.05 -5.77
CA ALA A 141 -10.15 19.12 -7.11
C ALA A 141 -11.63 18.71 -7.08
N PRO A 142 -12.55 19.53 -7.65
CA PRO A 142 -13.94 19.13 -7.80
C PRO A 142 -14.01 17.85 -8.63
N PRO A 143 -14.96 16.92 -8.37
CA PRO A 143 -15.12 15.73 -9.18
C PRO A 143 -15.26 16.18 -10.64
N ALA A 144 -14.38 15.68 -11.52
CA ALA A 144 -14.41 16.02 -12.93
C ALA A 144 -15.85 15.81 -13.42
N ALA A 145 -16.49 16.89 -13.89
CA ALA A 145 -17.84 16.82 -14.42
C ALA A 145 -17.83 15.82 -15.59
N THR A 146 -18.40 14.65 -15.36
CA THR A 146 -18.56 13.60 -16.37
C THR A 146 -19.39 14.20 -17.51
N ARG A 147 -18.81 14.27 -18.71
CA ARG A 147 -19.55 14.47 -19.97
C ARG A 147 -20.15 13.15 -20.41
#